data_AF-A0A352W295-F1
#
_entry.id   AF-A0A352W295-F1
#
_cell.length_a   1.000
_cell.length_b   1.000
_cell.length_c   1.000
_cell.angle_alpha   90.00
_cell.angle_beta   90.00
_cell.angle_gamma   90.00
#
_symmetry.space_group_name_H-M   'P 1'
#
loop_
_entity.id
_entity.type
_entity.pdbx_description
1 polymer ?
#
loop_
_entity_poly.entity_id
_entity_poly.type
_entity_poly.pdbx_seq_one_letter_code
_entity_poly.pdbx_strand_id
1 'polypeptide(L)'
;MSKEFKFPDNVFLEIAKGSGTGKKFPLTEKSMSIGRAQDCTVTIESEFISRRHAQIVFRCGHFTIIDLASRNKTKVNGHSHLEKNLKHLDIIAIGDTELVFNWPDQESYTREYLSPDEKNPH
;
A
#
# COMPACT_ATOMS: atom_id res chain seq x y z
N MET A 1 -14.54 24.00 12.55
CA MET A 1 -15.27 22.72 12.62
C MET A 1 -14.32 21.62 12.19
N SER A 2 -14.02 20.66 13.07
CA SER A 2 -13.20 19.49 12.71
C SER A 2 -13.93 18.69 11.64
N LYS A 3 -13.31 18.48 10.48
CA LYS A 3 -13.86 17.57 9.46
C LYS A 3 -13.92 16.17 10.05
N GLU A 4 -15.04 15.50 9.87
CA GLU A 4 -15.20 14.09 10.25
C GLU A 4 -14.22 13.25 9.44
N PHE A 5 -13.53 12.32 10.10
CA PHE A 5 -12.61 11.41 9.44
C PHE A 5 -13.39 10.50 8.49
N LYS A 6 -13.09 10.56 7.20
CA LYS A 6 -13.62 9.64 6.19
C LYS A 6 -12.51 8.71 5.74
N PHE A 7 -12.68 7.40 5.88
CA PHE A 7 -11.72 6.47 5.29
C PHE A 7 -11.87 6.45 3.76
N PRO A 8 -10.79 6.41 2.96
CA PRO A 8 -10.90 6.39 1.51
C PRO A 8 -11.63 5.15 0.98
N ASP A 9 -12.56 5.36 0.06
CA ASP A 9 -13.21 4.29 -0.72
C ASP A 9 -12.42 4.01 -2.01
N ASN A 10 -12.73 2.90 -2.69
CA ASN A 10 -12.16 2.53 -4.00
C ASN A 10 -10.63 2.44 -4.04
N VAL A 11 -10.00 2.11 -2.91
CA VAL A 11 -8.55 1.88 -2.82
C VAL A 11 -8.25 0.39 -2.83
N PHE A 12 -7.33 -0.04 -3.68
CA PHE A 12 -6.95 -1.46 -3.75
C PHE A 12 -5.53 -1.65 -4.29
N LEU A 13 -4.94 -2.81 -3.97
CA LEU A 13 -3.77 -3.34 -4.68
C LEU A 13 -4.23 -4.31 -5.75
N GLU A 14 -3.58 -4.30 -6.91
CA GLU A 14 -3.81 -5.28 -7.99
C GLU A 14 -2.51 -5.97 -8.37
N ILE A 15 -2.52 -7.30 -8.49
CA ILE A 15 -1.36 -8.04 -9.01
C ILE A 15 -1.23 -7.76 -10.51
N ALA A 16 -0.22 -7.00 -10.90
CA ALA A 16 0.09 -6.75 -12.31
C ALA A 16 0.98 -7.85 -12.90
N LYS A 17 1.82 -8.48 -12.07
CA LYS A 17 2.72 -9.57 -12.48
C LYS A 17 3.02 -10.50 -11.31
N GLY A 18 3.11 -11.79 -11.59
CA GLY A 18 3.38 -12.84 -10.61
C GLY A 18 2.23 -13.83 -10.52
N SER A 19 2.23 -14.66 -9.48
CA SER A 19 1.13 -15.59 -9.23
C SER A 19 -0.14 -14.82 -8.86
N GLY A 20 -1.25 -15.08 -9.55
CA GLY A 20 -2.53 -14.42 -9.29
C GLY A 20 -2.72 -13.06 -9.97
N THR A 21 -2.05 -12.79 -11.10
CA THR A 21 -2.29 -11.59 -11.93
C THR A 21 -3.78 -11.28 -12.10
N GLY A 22 -4.15 -10.01 -11.94
CA GLY A 22 -5.52 -9.49 -11.95
C GLY A 22 -6.26 -9.61 -10.61
N LYS A 23 -5.71 -10.32 -9.62
CA LYS A 23 -6.29 -10.37 -8.27
C LYS A 23 -6.20 -9.00 -7.61
N LYS A 24 -7.30 -8.58 -7.00
CA LYS A 24 -7.43 -7.30 -6.29
C LYS A 24 -7.58 -7.51 -4.79
N PHE A 25 -6.96 -6.62 -4.02
CA PHE A 25 -7.04 -6.58 -2.58
C PHE A 25 -7.52 -5.20 -2.14
N PRO A 26 -8.80 -5.04 -1.78
CA PRO A 26 -9.33 -3.79 -1.25
C PRO A 26 -8.57 -3.36 0.00
N LEU A 27 -8.20 -2.09 0.10
CA LEU A 27 -7.61 -1.52 1.29
C LEU A 27 -8.70 -0.89 2.14
N THR A 28 -9.20 -1.63 3.13
CA THR A 28 -10.40 -1.26 3.91
C THR A 28 -10.10 -0.91 5.37
N GLU A 29 -8.85 -1.08 5.79
CA GLU A 29 -8.44 -0.90 7.18
C GLU A 29 -7.24 0.04 7.29
N LYS A 30 -7.08 0.67 8.46
CA LYS A 30 -5.95 1.56 8.73
C LYS A 30 -4.60 0.83 8.71
N SER A 31 -4.61 -0.49 8.85
CA SER A 31 -3.39 -1.29 8.86
C SER A 31 -3.64 -2.66 8.27
N MET A 32 -2.90 -3.01 7.23
CA MET A 32 -3.04 -4.29 6.54
C MET A 32 -1.67 -4.90 6.29
N SER A 33 -1.55 -6.19 6.56
CA SER A 33 -0.30 -6.92 6.38
C SER A 33 -0.23 -7.58 5.01
N ILE A 34 0.96 -7.60 4.41
CA ILE A 34 1.25 -8.26 3.14
C ILE A 34 2.31 -9.33 3.38
N GLY A 35 2.04 -10.56 2.92
CA GLY A 35 3.00 -11.65 3.05
C GLY A 35 2.45 -12.98 2.57
N ARG A 36 3.28 -14.03 2.65
CA ARG A 36 2.86 -15.38 2.25
C ARG A 36 2.15 -16.17 3.36
N ALA A 37 2.17 -15.69 4.61
CA ALA A 37 1.47 -16.36 5.68
C ALA A 37 -0.05 -16.15 5.53
N GLN A 38 -0.82 -17.19 5.83
CA GLN A 38 -2.28 -17.17 5.66
C GLN A 38 -3.00 -16.22 6.64
N ASP A 39 -2.31 -15.77 7.68
CA ASP A 39 -2.80 -14.78 8.64
C ASP A 39 -2.55 -13.32 8.20
N CYS A 40 -1.96 -13.11 7.02
CA CYS A 40 -1.81 -11.77 6.45
C CYS A 40 -3.10 -11.31 5.76
N THR A 41 -3.43 -10.03 5.87
CA THR A 41 -4.61 -9.43 5.22
C THR A 41 -4.53 -9.53 3.69
N VAL A 42 -3.34 -9.36 3.14
CA VAL A 42 -3.00 -9.54 1.73
C VAL A 42 -2.07 -10.74 1.62
N THR A 43 -2.65 -11.91 1.40
CA THR A 43 -1.89 -13.15 1.22
C THR A 43 -1.48 -13.32 -0.24
N ILE A 44 -0.17 -13.45 -0.47
CA ILE A 44 0.43 -13.76 -1.77
C ILE A 44 1.35 -14.96 -1.59
N GLU A 45 0.97 -16.09 -2.20
CA GLU A 45 1.70 -17.35 -2.07
C GLU A 45 2.93 -17.36 -2.98
N SER A 46 4.10 -17.14 -2.39
CA SER A 46 5.39 -17.26 -3.07
C SER A 46 6.50 -17.44 -2.05
N GLU A 47 7.48 -18.30 -2.35
CA GLU A 47 8.66 -18.48 -1.50
C GLU A 47 9.59 -17.26 -1.49
N PHE A 48 9.48 -16.39 -2.49
CA PHE A 48 10.23 -15.13 -2.58
C PHE A 48 9.62 -14.03 -1.71
N ILE A 49 8.47 -14.30 -1.07
CA ILE A 49 7.79 -13.36 -0.18
C ILE A 49 7.98 -13.84 1.27
N SER A 50 8.43 -12.94 2.17
CA SER A 50 8.48 -13.24 3.60
C SER A 50 7.08 -13.56 4.16
N ARG A 51 7.02 -14.34 5.25
CA ARG A 51 5.76 -14.66 5.94
C ARG A 51 4.93 -13.41 6.25
N ARG A 52 5.59 -12.40 6.82
CA ARG A 52 5.14 -11.02 6.94
C ARG A 52 6.20 -10.18 6.24
N HIS A 53 5.88 -9.63 5.07
CA HIS A 53 6.86 -8.97 4.19
C HIS A 53 6.80 -7.45 4.35
N ALA A 54 5.59 -6.92 4.28
CA ALA A 54 5.35 -5.50 4.36
C ALA A 54 4.03 -5.23 5.08
N GLN A 55 3.81 -3.97 5.42
CA GLN A 55 2.56 -3.47 5.97
C GLN A 55 2.15 -2.22 5.22
N ILE A 56 0.88 -2.09 4.89
CA ILE A 56 0.30 -0.82 4.45
C ILE A 56 -0.43 -0.20 5.63
N VAL A 57 -0.14 1.07 5.89
CA VAL A 57 -0.75 1.85 6.97
C VAL A 57 -1.39 3.10 6.38
N PHE A 58 -2.62 3.41 6.78
CA PHE A 58 -3.26 4.68 6.49
C PHE A 58 -3.00 5.66 7.64
N ARG A 59 -2.19 6.69 7.39
CA ARG A 59 -1.84 7.72 8.38
C ARG A 59 -1.66 9.08 7.71
N CYS A 60 -2.05 10.15 8.40
CA CYS A 60 -1.97 11.53 7.89
C CYS A 60 -2.55 11.67 6.47
N GLY A 61 -3.66 10.98 6.18
CA GLY A 61 -4.32 10.99 4.86
C GLY A 61 -3.57 10.29 3.73
N HIS A 62 -2.53 9.52 4.02
CA HIS A 62 -1.78 8.76 3.03
C HIS A 62 -1.76 7.27 3.36
N PHE A 63 -1.75 6.44 2.30
CA PHE A 63 -1.34 5.05 2.42
C PHE A 63 0.18 4.97 2.33
N THR A 64 0.79 4.34 3.31
CA THR A 64 2.23 4.21 3.45
C THR A 64 2.59 2.73 3.47
N ILE A 65 3.47 2.29 2.57
CA ILE A 65 4.04 0.94 2.59
C ILE A 65 5.30 0.93 3.47
N ILE A 66 5.42 -0.08 4.33
CA ILE A 66 6.53 -0.26 5.28
C ILE A 66 7.11 -1.67 5.10
N ASP A 67 8.41 -1.78 4.86
CA ASP A 67 9.11 -3.07 4.80
C ASP A 67 9.32 -3.63 6.22
N LEU A 68 8.90 -4.87 6.46
CA LEU A 68 9.03 -5.53 7.78
C LEU A 68 10.31 -6.37 7.87
N ALA A 69 11.45 -5.76 7.53
CA ALA A 69 12.75 -6.44 7.45
C ALA A 69 12.70 -7.70 6.55
N SER A 70 12.08 -7.56 5.39
CA SER A 70 11.89 -8.68 4.48
C SER A 70 13.22 -9.15 3.87
N ARG A 71 13.23 -10.40 3.37
CA ARG A 71 14.40 -11.01 2.73
C ARG A 71 14.76 -10.32 1.41
N ASN A 72 13.76 -10.05 0.57
CA ASN A 72 13.95 -9.54 -0.79
C ASN A 72 13.73 -8.03 -0.93
N LYS A 73 13.42 -7.35 0.18
CA LYS A 73 13.07 -5.92 0.27
C LYS A 73 11.82 -5.55 -0.53
N THR A 74 11.07 -4.60 0.04
CA THR A 74 9.99 -3.92 -0.68
C THR A 74 10.58 -2.83 -1.57
N LYS A 75 10.21 -2.83 -2.85
CA LYS A 75 10.60 -1.78 -3.79
C LYS A 75 9.37 -1.05 -4.31
N VAL A 76 9.46 0.27 -4.45
CA VAL A 76 8.44 1.10 -5.09
C VAL A 76 9.08 1.77 -6.30
N ASN A 77 8.48 1.58 -7.48
CA ASN A 77 8.99 2.09 -8.76
C ASN A 77 10.49 1.80 -8.96
N GLY A 78 10.90 0.55 -8.69
CA GLY A 78 12.27 0.06 -8.87
C GLY A 78 13.24 0.36 -7.72
N HIS A 79 12.88 1.20 -6.75
CA HIS A 79 13.76 1.63 -5.66
C HIS A 79 13.35 1.02 -4.32
N SER A 80 14.33 0.57 -3.53
CA SER A 80 14.05 0.01 -2.20
C SER A 80 13.71 1.11 -1.20
N HIS A 81 12.68 0.89 -0.39
CA HIS A 81 12.27 1.81 0.67
C HIS A 81 12.02 1.03 1.97
N LEU A 82 12.46 1.60 3.10
CA LEU A 82 11.98 1.13 4.41
C LEU A 82 10.53 1.57 4.63
N GLU A 83 10.22 2.79 4.20
CA GLU A 83 8.89 3.36 4.27
C GLU A 83 8.66 4.31 3.08
N LYS A 84 7.45 4.30 2.50
CA LYS A 84 7.09 5.18 1.39
C LYS A 84 5.59 5.49 1.35
N ASN A 85 5.23 6.77 1.30
CA ASN A 85 3.86 7.19 0.95
C ASN A 85 3.59 6.85 -0.52
N LEU A 86 2.53 6.09 -0.76
CA LEU A 86 2.14 5.63 -2.09
C LEU A 86 1.35 6.70 -2.84
N LYS A 87 1.61 6.78 -4.14
CA LYS A 87 0.83 7.54 -5.11
C LYS A 87 0.06 6.58 -6.01
N HIS A 88 -1.10 7.00 -6.47
CA HIS A 88 -1.86 6.25 -7.46
C HIS A 88 -0.97 5.81 -8.61
N LEU A 89 -1.07 4.54 -8.98
CA LEU A 89 -0.30 3.83 -10.01
C LEU A 89 1.16 3.52 -9.64
N ASP A 90 1.58 3.77 -8.39
CA ASP A 90 2.88 3.25 -7.92
C ASP A 90 2.92 1.73 -8.04
N ILE A 91 4.03 1.23 -8.58
CA ILE A 91 4.33 -0.20 -8.71
C ILE A 91 5.14 -0.64 -7.50
N ILE A 92 4.61 -1.59 -6.75
CA ILE A 92 5.21 -2.16 -5.54
C ILE A 92 5.69 -3.57 -5.89
N ALA A 93 7.00 -3.78 -5.93
CA ALA A 93 7.58 -5.10 -6.08
C ALA A 93 7.85 -5.72 -4.71
N ILE A 94 7.34 -6.93 -4.51
CA ILE A 94 7.45 -7.74 -3.30
C ILE A 94 7.82 -9.17 -3.73
N GLY A 95 9.06 -9.56 -3.49
CA GLY A 95 9.58 -10.85 -3.96
C GLY A 95 9.58 -10.92 -5.49
N ASP A 96 8.84 -11.87 -6.05
CA ASP A 96 8.65 -12.12 -7.48
C ASP A 96 7.33 -11.54 -8.03
N THR A 97 6.61 -10.78 -7.22
CA THR A 97 5.29 -10.21 -7.55
C THR A 97 5.36 -8.69 -7.66
N GLU A 98 4.68 -8.12 -8.66
CA GLU A 98 4.48 -6.67 -8.81
C GLU A 98 3.00 -6.34 -8.59
N LEU A 99 2.75 -5.42 -7.67
CA LEU A 99 1.43 -4.89 -7.32
C LEU A 99 1.30 -3.45 -7.81
N VAL A 100 0.14 -3.07 -8.32
CA VAL A 100 -0.18 -1.66 -8.62
C VAL A 100 -1.10 -1.12 -7.54
N PHE A 101 -0.73 0.02 -6.96
CA PHE A 101 -1.55 0.74 -6.00
C PHE A 101 -2.60 1.61 -6.72
N ASN A 102 -3.88 1.28 -6.55
CA ASN A 102 -4.98 1.98 -7.17
C ASN A 102 -5.71 2.85 -6.14
N TRP A 103 -5.70 4.16 -6.37
CA TRP A 103 -6.47 5.14 -5.63
C TRP A 103 -6.85 6.30 -6.56
N PRO A 104 -7.82 6.10 -7.48
CA PRO A 104 -8.17 7.11 -8.49
C PRO A 104 -8.56 8.47 -7.88
N ASP A 105 -9.20 8.45 -6.71
CA ASP A 105 -9.69 9.63 -6.01
C ASP A 105 -8.65 10.29 -5.08
N GLN A 106 -7.37 9.88 -5.15
CA GLN A 106 -6.32 10.34 -4.22
C GLN A 106 -6.22 11.87 -4.16
N GLU A 107 -6.25 12.54 -5.32
CA GLU A 107 -6.14 14.00 -5.36
C GLU A 107 -7.34 14.68 -4.72
N SER A 108 -8.55 14.25 -5.07
CA SER A 108 -9.81 14.79 -4.53
C SER A 108 -9.86 14.59 -3.03
N TYR A 109 -9.52 13.38 -2.56
CA TYR A 109 -9.43 13.07 -1.14
C TYR A 109 -8.42 13.97 -0.41
N THR A 110 -7.21 14.12 -0.97
CA THR A 110 -6.17 14.99 -0.41
C THR A 110 -6.63 16.43 -0.31
N ARG A 111 -7.30 16.97 -1.34
CA ARG A 111 -7.80 18.34 -1.35
C ARG A 111 -8.88 18.56 -0.30
N GLU A 112 -9.79 17.61 -0.17
CA GLU A 112 -10.98 17.70 0.66
C GLU A 112 -10.69 17.40 2.14
N TYR A 113 -9.84 16.42 2.46
CA TYR A 113 -9.69 15.92 3.83
C TYR A 113 -8.36 16.29 4.49
N LEU A 114 -7.35 16.78 3.75
CA LEU A 114 -6.07 17.18 4.34
C LEU A 114 -5.92 18.71 4.44
N SER A 115 -5.37 19.16 5.56
CA SER A 115 -4.95 20.54 5.79
C SER A 115 -3.71 20.90 4.95
N PRO A 116 -3.39 22.20 4.77
CA PRO A 116 -2.19 22.61 4.03
C PRO A 116 -0.88 22.01 4.57
N ASP A 117 -0.74 21.88 5.89
CA ASP A 117 0.47 21.31 6.52
C ASP A 117 0.58 19.79 6.27
N GLU A 118 -0.55 19.08 6.20
CA GLU A 118 -0.59 17.65 5.89
C GLU A 118 -0.31 17.36 4.40
N LYS A 119 -0.58 18.32 3.50
CA LYS A 119 -0.31 18.18 2.06
C LYS A 119 1.18 18.24 1.72
N ASN A 120 2.00 18.84 2.59
CA ASN A 120 3.43 19.04 2.35
C ASN A 120 4.22 18.89 3.66
N PRO A 121 4.38 17.66 4.19
CA PRO A 121 5.15 17.44 5.41
C PRO A 121 6.60 17.88 5.19
N HIS A 122 7.09 18.74 6.09
CA HIS A 122 8.46 19.28 6.10
C HIS A 122 9.55 18.20 6.11
#